data_AF-A0A373IYN5-F1
#
_entry.id   AF-A0A373IYN5-F1
#
_cell.length_a   1.000
_cell.length_b   1.000
_cell.length_c   1.000
_cell.angle_alpha   90.00
_cell.angle_beta   90.00
_cell.angle_gamma   90.00
#
_symmetry.space_group_name_H-M   'P 1'
#
loop_
_entity.id
_entity.type
_entity.pdbx_description
1 polymer ?
#
loop_
_entity_poly.entity_id
_entity_poly.type
_entity_poly.pdbx_seq_one_letter_code
_entity_poly.pdbx_strand_id
1 'polypeptide(L)'
;MDKEERLLKIVEQYREKLQKKIRERKKEMEEDSNEHYMIYNALGFTNEEGYQIDYQQNVGRFLYKYAGSMLEELALECFRYAFREAQVKVKLSNTIDKSPKTVEIDCLIGNKAYEIKWKDATTDGDHIKKENKRIQVIKEAGYVPIRIMFFEPNRAQAIRIQATLKKLYEEIGGEYYSGEDAWNYLKHATGIDLKEMFNKIKE
;
A
#
# COMPACT_ATOMS: atom_id res chain seq x y z
N MET A 1 27.35 6.76 3.55
CA MET A 1 25.94 7.08 3.35
C MET A 1 25.16 6.40 4.45
N ASP A 2 24.61 7.22 5.33
CA ASP A 2 23.85 6.76 6.49
C ASP A 2 22.55 6.05 6.04
N LYS A 3 21.99 5.17 6.89
CA LYS A 3 20.73 4.46 6.57
C LYS A 3 19.58 5.44 6.37
N GLU A 4 19.51 6.49 7.20
CA GLU A 4 18.50 7.56 7.08
C GLU A 4 18.65 8.29 5.74
N GLU A 5 19.87 8.66 5.35
CA GLU A 5 20.18 9.32 4.08
C GLU A 5 19.72 8.49 2.86
N ARG A 6 19.90 7.16 2.90
CA ARG A 6 19.40 6.25 1.86
C ARG A 6 17.89 6.24 1.76
N LEU A 7 17.20 6.24 2.89
CA LEU A 7 15.73 6.24 2.95
C LEU A 7 15.17 7.60 2.48
N LEU A 8 15.80 8.71 2.85
CA LEU A 8 15.43 10.04 2.37
C LEU A 8 15.56 10.16 0.85
N LYS A 9 16.61 9.57 0.26
CA LYS A 9 16.76 9.54 -1.19
C LYS A 9 15.61 8.80 -1.90
N ILE A 10 15.03 7.77 -1.28
CA ILE A 10 13.83 7.09 -1.80
C ILE A 10 12.65 8.06 -1.79
N VAL A 11 12.43 8.78 -0.67
CA VAL A 11 11.36 9.79 -0.55
C VAL A 11 11.49 10.86 -1.64
N GLU A 12 12.69 11.39 -1.85
CA GLU A 12 12.97 12.39 -2.90
C GLU A 12 12.64 11.85 -4.30
N GLN A 13 13.07 10.64 -4.62
CA GLN A 13 12.78 10.03 -5.91
C GLN A 13 11.29 9.84 -6.15
N TYR A 14 10.52 9.40 -5.14
CA TYR A 14 9.07 9.27 -5.27
C TYR A 14 8.39 10.63 -5.43
N ARG A 15 8.85 11.65 -4.70
CA ARG A 15 8.37 13.03 -4.83
C ARG A 15 8.57 13.54 -6.25
N GLU A 16 9.77 13.42 -6.80
CA GLU A 16 10.09 13.86 -8.16
C GLU A 16 9.25 13.11 -9.21
N LYS A 17 9.16 11.78 -9.11
CA LYS A 17 8.39 10.96 -10.04
C LYS A 17 6.89 11.29 -9.99
N LEU A 18 6.31 11.52 -8.80
CA LEU A 18 4.92 11.92 -8.65
C LEU A 18 4.66 13.28 -9.31
N GLN A 19 5.50 14.28 -9.00
CA GLN A 19 5.36 15.63 -9.53
C GLN A 19 5.51 15.65 -11.06
N LYS A 20 6.44 14.86 -11.60
CA LYS A 20 6.58 14.65 -13.04
C LYS A 20 5.30 14.05 -13.63
N LYS A 21 4.75 12.99 -13.02
CA LYS A 21 3.55 12.32 -13.54
C LYS A 21 2.31 13.21 -13.53
N ILE A 22 2.15 14.06 -12.51
CA ILE A 22 1.07 15.05 -12.44
C ILE A 22 1.19 16.07 -13.58
N ARG A 23 2.40 16.61 -13.83
CA ARG A 23 2.64 17.56 -14.93
C ARG A 23 2.39 16.95 -16.30
N GLU A 24 2.85 15.72 -16.52
CA GLU A 24 2.61 14.98 -17.77
C GLU A 24 1.10 14.80 -18.00
N ARG A 25 0.36 14.32 -16.99
CA ARG A 25 -1.07 14.10 -17.13
C ARG A 25 -1.83 15.40 -17.39
N LYS A 26 -1.44 16.50 -16.73
CA LYS A 26 -2.05 17.82 -16.98
C LYS A 26 -1.94 18.21 -18.45
N LYS A 27 -0.76 17.98 -19.06
CA LYS A 27 -0.53 18.25 -20.49
C LYS A 27 -1.33 17.31 -21.39
N GLU A 28 -1.35 16.02 -21.08
CA GLU A 28 -2.16 15.04 -21.83
C GLU A 28 -3.64 15.44 -21.86
N MET A 29 -4.17 15.98 -20.74
CA MET A 29 -5.56 16.43 -20.64
C MET A 29 -5.89 17.66 -21.53
N GLU A 30 -4.89 18.39 -22.02
CA GLU A 30 -5.12 19.47 -22.99
C GLU A 30 -5.47 18.93 -24.39
N GLU A 31 -5.10 17.68 -24.68
CA GLU A 31 -5.31 16.99 -25.94
C GLU A 31 -6.47 15.97 -25.88
N ASP A 32 -6.98 15.68 -24.68
CA ASP A 32 -8.08 14.74 -24.47
C ASP A 32 -9.41 15.26 -25.06
N SER A 33 -10.23 14.34 -25.57
CA SER A 33 -11.62 14.66 -25.93
C SER A 33 -12.45 14.92 -24.67
N ASN A 34 -13.24 15.99 -24.70
CA ASN A 34 -14.15 16.38 -23.60
C ASN A 34 -15.63 16.11 -23.95
N GLU A 35 -15.92 15.25 -24.93
CA GLU A 35 -17.30 14.94 -25.34
C GLU A 35 -18.16 14.42 -24.17
N HIS A 36 -17.57 13.66 -23.24
CA HIS A 36 -18.28 13.14 -22.07
C HIS A 36 -18.79 14.24 -21.14
N TYR A 37 -18.31 15.48 -21.25
CA TYR A 37 -18.83 16.60 -20.46
C TYR A 37 -20.28 16.91 -20.76
N MET A 38 -20.84 16.46 -21.90
CA MET A 38 -22.29 16.52 -22.12
C MET A 38 -23.08 15.82 -21.00
N ILE A 39 -22.54 14.73 -20.45
CA ILE A 39 -23.14 14.00 -19.33
C ILE A 39 -22.97 14.79 -18.02
N TYR A 40 -21.80 15.41 -17.81
CA TYR A 40 -21.56 16.25 -16.64
C TYR A 40 -22.51 17.46 -16.62
N ASN A 41 -22.71 18.10 -17.77
CA ASN A 41 -23.68 19.18 -17.97
C ASN A 41 -25.11 18.73 -17.67
N ALA A 42 -25.51 17.54 -18.14
CA ALA A 42 -26.82 16.97 -17.81
C ALA A 42 -27.01 16.72 -16.29
N LEU A 43 -25.91 16.52 -15.55
CA LEU A 43 -25.90 16.38 -14.09
C LEU A 43 -25.72 17.72 -13.35
N GLY A 44 -25.67 18.85 -14.07
CA GLY A 44 -25.60 20.19 -13.50
C GLY A 44 -24.18 20.75 -13.27
N PHE A 45 -23.15 20.13 -13.83
CA PHE A 45 -21.77 20.62 -13.77
C PHE A 45 -21.37 21.29 -15.07
N THR A 46 -20.68 22.41 -14.99
CA THR A 46 -20.06 23.07 -16.15
C THR A 46 -18.86 22.27 -16.67
N ASN A 47 -18.43 22.56 -17.90
CA ASN A 47 -17.21 21.97 -18.47
C ASN A 47 -15.95 22.26 -17.62
N GLU A 48 -15.86 23.46 -17.03
CA GLU A 48 -14.73 23.82 -16.17
C GLU A 48 -14.72 22.97 -14.89
N GLU A 49 -15.87 22.83 -14.23
CA GLU A 49 -16.00 21.94 -13.07
C GLU A 49 -15.69 20.49 -13.44
N GLY A 50 -16.14 20.03 -14.61
CA GLY A 50 -15.82 18.72 -15.18
C GLY A 50 -14.31 18.49 -15.30
N TYR A 51 -13.59 19.46 -15.87
CA TYR A 51 -12.13 19.41 -15.99
C TYR A 51 -11.45 19.34 -14.62
N GLN A 52 -11.87 20.18 -13.67
CA GLN A 52 -11.28 20.17 -12.34
C GLN A 52 -11.53 18.84 -11.61
N ILE A 53 -12.73 18.25 -11.74
CA ILE A 53 -13.06 16.94 -11.17
C ILE A 53 -12.16 15.85 -11.76
N ASP A 54 -12.07 15.77 -13.09
CA ASP A 54 -11.24 14.77 -13.77
C ASP A 54 -9.75 14.94 -13.41
N TYR A 55 -9.28 16.19 -13.31
CA TYR A 55 -7.89 16.48 -12.93
C TYR A 55 -7.61 16.04 -11.49
N GLN A 56 -8.47 16.41 -10.54
CA GLN A 56 -8.31 16.02 -9.13
C GLN A 56 -8.43 14.51 -8.94
N GLN A 57 -9.30 13.82 -9.70
CA GLN A 57 -9.38 12.37 -9.69
C GLN A 57 -8.05 11.72 -10.13
N ASN A 58 -7.43 12.25 -11.20
CA ASN A 58 -6.13 11.79 -11.67
C ASN A 58 -5.03 12.03 -10.63
N VAL A 59 -4.95 13.25 -10.07
CA VAL A 59 -3.98 13.60 -9.03
C VAL A 59 -4.16 12.72 -7.80
N GLY A 60 -5.39 12.54 -7.33
CA GLY A 60 -5.72 11.67 -6.20
C GLY A 60 -5.29 10.23 -6.43
N ARG A 61 -5.56 9.67 -7.62
CA ARG A 61 -5.12 8.31 -8.00
C ARG A 61 -3.60 8.18 -7.98
N PHE A 62 -2.87 9.16 -8.52
CA PHE A 62 -1.41 9.14 -8.49
C PHE A 62 -0.89 9.24 -7.07
N LEU A 63 -1.40 10.17 -6.27
CA LEU A 63 -0.98 10.32 -4.89
C LEU A 63 -1.15 9.03 -4.08
N TYR A 64 -2.32 8.39 -4.17
CA TYR A 64 -2.59 7.12 -3.48
C TYR A 64 -1.64 6.00 -3.93
N LYS A 65 -1.37 5.89 -5.24
CA LYS A 65 -0.44 4.89 -5.78
C LYS A 65 0.98 5.13 -5.26
N TYR A 66 1.48 6.36 -5.39
CA TYR A 66 2.87 6.70 -5.04
C TYR A 66 3.10 6.65 -3.54
N ALA A 67 2.13 7.08 -2.71
CA ALA A 67 2.21 6.91 -1.27
C ALA A 67 2.32 5.44 -0.86
N GLY A 68 1.51 4.57 -1.48
CA GLY A 68 1.56 3.14 -1.24
C GLY A 68 2.90 2.52 -1.63
N SER A 69 3.35 2.73 -2.87
CA SER A 69 4.62 2.17 -3.34
C SER A 69 5.84 2.70 -2.56
N MET A 70 5.86 4.00 -2.24
CA MET A 70 6.95 4.59 -1.47
C MET A 70 7.05 3.97 -0.07
N LEU A 71 5.94 3.85 0.64
CA LEU A 71 5.97 3.33 2.02
C LEU A 71 6.28 1.83 2.05
N GLU A 72 5.80 1.08 1.06
CA GLU A 72 6.19 -0.31 0.86
C GLU A 72 7.71 -0.43 0.66
N GLU A 73 8.29 0.33 -0.29
CA GLU A 73 9.73 0.29 -0.57
C GLU A 73 10.58 0.69 0.65
N LEU A 74 10.18 1.73 1.39
CA LEU A 74 10.88 2.14 2.60
C LEU A 74 10.85 1.06 3.68
N ALA A 75 9.70 0.42 3.90
CA ALA A 75 9.59 -0.67 4.88
C ALA A 75 10.43 -1.89 4.47
N LEU A 76 10.43 -2.24 3.17
CA LEU A 76 11.30 -3.30 2.64
C LEU A 76 12.78 -2.99 2.86
N GLU A 77 13.22 -1.75 2.61
CA GLU A 77 14.61 -1.36 2.86
C GLU A 77 14.96 -1.38 4.35
N CYS A 78 14.04 -1.01 5.25
CA CYS A 78 14.24 -1.20 6.70
C CYS A 78 14.49 -2.67 7.06
N PHE A 79 13.69 -3.58 6.51
CA PHE A 79 13.91 -5.01 6.71
C PHE A 79 15.25 -5.48 6.16
N ARG A 80 15.64 -5.05 4.95
CA ARG A 80 16.93 -5.43 4.34
C ARG A 80 18.14 -4.92 5.13
N TYR A 81 18.03 -3.77 5.79
CA TYR A 81 19.08 -3.26 6.66
C TYR A 81 19.22 -4.02 7.97
N ALA A 82 18.14 -4.62 8.46
CA ALA A 82 18.09 -5.36 9.71
C ALA A 82 18.37 -6.86 9.54
N PHE A 83 17.94 -7.44 8.42
CA PHE A 83 17.96 -8.88 8.16
C PHE A 83 18.62 -9.16 6.80
N ARG A 84 19.78 -9.82 6.81
CA ARG A 84 20.56 -10.10 5.58
C ARG A 84 19.88 -11.14 4.69
N GLU A 85 19.07 -11.98 5.27
CA GLU A 85 18.29 -13.06 4.65
C GLU A 85 16.95 -12.59 4.09
N ALA A 86 16.58 -11.31 4.27
CA ALA A 86 15.32 -10.77 3.78
C ALA A 86 15.20 -10.92 2.26
N GLN A 87 14.16 -11.64 1.83
CA GLN A 87 13.82 -11.80 0.42
C GLN A 87 12.59 -10.94 0.09
N VAL A 88 12.65 -10.16 -0.98
CA VAL A 88 11.54 -9.29 -1.39
C VAL A 88 10.77 -9.92 -2.55
N LYS A 89 9.45 -9.70 -2.58
CA LYS A 89 8.57 -10.09 -3.70
C LYS A 89 8.64 -11.58 -4.05
N VAL A 90 8.64 -12.42 -3.01
CA VAL A 90 8.65 -13.89 -3.15
C VAL A 90 7.29 -14.36 -3.65
N LYS A 91 7.28 -15.26 -4.64
CA LYS A 91 6.05 -15.82 -5.21
C LYS A 91 5.86 -17.27 -4.80
N LEU A 92 4.72 -17.56 -4.19
CA LEU A 92 4.28 -18.92 -3.89
C LEU A 92 3.26 -19.38 -4.94
N SER A 93 3.30 -20.65 -5.30
CA SER A 93 2.24 -21.24 -6.12
C SER A 93 0.93 -21.25 -5.34
N ASN A 94 -0.16 -20.88 -6.00
CA ASN A 94 -1.49 -21.00 -5.39
C ASN A 94 -1.90 -22.48 -5.36
N THR A 95 -2.07 -23.01 -4.14
CA THR A 95 -2.45 -24.41 -3.86
C THR A 95 -3.97 -24.61 -3.75
N ILE A 96 -4.74 -23.52 -3.68
CA ILE A 96 -6.18 -23.56 -3.37
C ILE A 96 -7.05 -23.57 -4.64
N ASP A 97 -6.72 -22.72 -5.62
CA ASP A 97 -7.46 -22.63 -6.88
C ASP A 97 -6.55 -22.22 -8.05
N LYS A 98 -7.15 -22.05 -9.23
CA LYS A 98 -6.40 -21.73 -10.47
C LYS A 98 -6.06 -20.24 -10.64
N SER A 99 -6.59 -19.35 -9.81
CA SER A 99 -6.47 -17.90 -10.05
C SER A 99 -6.49 -17.07 -8.77
N PRO A 100 -5.43 -16.29 -8.46
CA PRO A 100 -4.23 -16.09 -9.26
C PRO A 100 -3.34 -17.33 -9.27
N LYS A 101 -2.44 -17.48 -10.26
CA LYS A 101 -1.49 -18.61 -10.31
C LYS A 101 -0.52 -18.61 -9.13
N THR A 102 -0.18 -17.43 -8.64
CA THR A 102 0.76 -17.23 -7.54
C THR A 102 0.22 -16.22 -6.54
N VAL A 103 0.63 -16.38 -5.29
CA VAL A 103 0.49 -15.40 -4.23
C VAL A 103 1.85 -14.74 -4.01
N GLU A 104 1.88 -13.41 -3.91
CA GLU A 104 3.10 -12.65 -3.63
C GLU A 104 3.22 -12.34 -2.13
N ILE A 105 4.44 -12.49 -1.62
CA ILE A 105 4.88 -12.08 -0.29
C ILE A 105 5.80 -10.87 -0.49
N ASP A 106 5.46 -9.73 0.11
CA ASP A 106 6.26 -8.50 -0.05
C ASP A 106 7.66 -8.68 0.52
N CYS A 107 7.77 -9.27 1.72
CA CYS A 107 9.03 -9.61 2.35
C CYS A 107 8.95 -10.95 3.09
N LEU A 108 9.93 -11.82 2.90
CA LEU A 108 10.10 -13.08 3.62
C LEU A 108 11.38 -13.01 4.46
N ILE A 109 11.25 -13.23 5.78
CA ILE A 109 12.36 -13.24 6.74
C ILE A 109 12.23 -14.49 7.61
N GLY A 110 13.12 -15.47 7.41
CA GLY A 110 12.97 -16.78 8.05
C GLY A 110 11.62 -17.42 7.67
N ASN A 111 10.76 -17.68 8.65
CA ASN A 111 9.41 -18.18 8.43
C ASN A 111 8.33 -17.07 8.39
N LYS A 112 8.69 -15.79 8.52
CA LYS A 112 7.73 -14.68 8.58
C LYS A 112 7.48 -14.09 7.19
N ALA A 113 6.24 -14.16 6.73
CA ALA A 113 5.82 -13.70 5.41
C ALA A 113 5.00 -12.41 5.53
N TYR A 114 5.63 -11.28 5.24
CA TYR A 114 5.06 -9.95 5.39
C TYR A 114 4.22 -9.51 4.19
N GLU A 115 3.07 -8.90 4.49
CA GLU A 115 2.27 -8.04 3.60
C GLU A 115 2.33 -6.62 4.15
N ILE A 116 2.73 -5.67 3.30
CA ILE A 116 2.94 -4.29 3.71
C ILE A 116 1.87 -3.42 3.03
N LYS A 117 1.14 -2.67 3.84
CA LYS A 117 0.13 -1.71 3.37
C LYS A 117 0.37 -0.36 4.00
N TRP A 118 0.30 0.68 3.19
CA TRP A 118 0.26 2.03 3.74
C TRP A 118 -1.10 2.30 4.39
N LYS A 119 -2.20 1.96 3.71
CA LYS A 119 -3.57 2.12 4.16
C LYS A 119 -4.47 1.16 3.38
N ASP A 120 -5.48 0.59 4.03
CA ASP A 120 -6.53 -0.16 3.34
C ASP A 120 -7.90 0.46 3.63
N ALA A 121 -8.51 1.03 2.59
CA ALA A 121 -9.80 1.70 2.66
C ALA A 121 -10.92 0.87 2.01
N THR A 122 -10.67 -0.42 1.75
CA THR A 122 -11.65 -1.31 1.13
C THR A 122 -12.97 -1.32 1.92
N THR A 123 -14.06 -1.33 1.18
CA THR A 123 -15.42 -1.46 1.70
C THR A 123 -16.15 -2.69 1.19
N ASP A 124 -15.54 -3.45 0.27
CA ASP A 124 -16.15 -4.65 -0.28
C ASP A 124 -15.62 -5.94 0.36
N GLY A 125 -16.44 -6.99 0.28
CA GLY A 125 -16.09 -8.31 0.81
C GLY A 125 -15.22 -9.15 -0.13
N ASP A 126 -14.99 -8.73 -1.37
CA ASP A 126 -14.16 -9.46 -2.33
C ASP A 126 -12.68 -9.41 -1.89
N HIS A 127 -12.26 -8.25 -1.37
CA HIS A 127 -10.94 -8.08 -0.76
C HIS A 127 -10.70 -9.05 0.40
N ILE A 128 -11.70 -9.31 1.25
CA ILE A 128 -11.57 -10.27 2.37
C ILE A 128 -11.34 -11.69 1.85
N LYS A 129 -12.10 -12.12 0.83
CA LYS A 129 -11.96 -13.47 0.27
C LYS A 129 -10.58 -13.69 -0.34
N LYS A 130 -10.07 -12.71 -1.08
CA LYS A 130 -8.74 -12.73 -1.68
C LYS A 130 -7.65 -12.81 -0.62
N GLU A 131 -7.79 -12.01 0.44
CA GLU A 131 -6.83 -12.01 1.53
C GLU A 131 -6.84 -13.34 2.30
N ASN A 132 -8.04 -13.85 2.64
CA ASN A 132 -8.18 -15.15 3.30
C ASN A 132 -7.51 -16.27 2.48
N LYS A 133 -7.71 -16.29 1.15
CA LYS A 133 -7.02 -17.26 0.30
C LYS A 133 -5.50 -17.10 0.36
N ARG A 134 -5.01 -15.86 0.25
CA ARG A 134 -3.57 -15.55 0.28
C ARG A 134 -2.92 -16.06 1.56
N ILE A 135 -3.52 -15.79 2.72
CA ILE A 135 -2.93 -16.19 4.00
C ILE A 135 -2.96 -17.71 4.22
N GLN A 136 -3.96 -18.41 3.68
CA GLN A 136 -4.02 -19.88 3.71
C GLN A 136 -2.89 -20.50 2.86
N VAL A 137 -2.66 -20.01 1.63
CA VAL A 137 -1.53 -20.47 0.79
C VAL A 137 -0.20 -20.27 1.50
N ILE A 138 -0.01 -19.11 2.15
CA ILE A 138 1.21 -18.80 2.91
C ILE A 138 1.38 -19.76 4.10
N LYS A 139 0.29 -20.03 4.81
CA LYS A 139 0.28 -20.94 5.97
C LYS A 139 0.59 -22.38 5.55
N GLU A 140 -0.03 -22.88 4.49
CA GLU A 140 0.20 -24.22 3.93
C GLU A 140 1.65 -24.40 3.46
N ALA A 141 2.29 -23.32 2.98
CA ALA A 141 3.70 -23.31 2.65
C ALA A 141 4.65 -23.29 3.87
N GLY A 142 4.10 -23.31 5.10
CA GLY A 142 4.87 -23.37 6.34
C GLY A 142 5.30 -22.01 6.90
N TYR A 143 4.77 -20.90 6.36
CA TYR A 143 5.10 -19.56 6.80
C TYR A 143 4.05 -18.99 7.77
N VAL A 144 4.45 -18.01 8.56
CA VAL A 144 3.60 -17.19 9.43
C VAL A 144 3.24 -15.93 8.64
N PRO A 145 1.99 -15.75 8.19
CA PRO A 145 1.58 -14.53 7.52
C PRO A 145 1.52 -13.38 8.52
N ILE A 146 2.15 -12.26 8.18
CA ILE A 146 2.18 -11.04 8.99
C ILE A 146 1.71 -9.87 8.13
N ARG A 147 0.75 -9.10 8.62
CA ARG A 147 0.29 -7.89 7.96
C ARG A 147 0.69 -6.65 8.75
N ILE A 148 1.26 -5.68 8.05
CA ILE A 148 1.63 -4.37 8.59
C ILE A 148 0.87 -3.31 7.80
N MET A 149 -0.04 -2.59 8.46
CA MET A 149 -0.83 -1.51 7.86
C MET A 149 -0.61 -0.18 8.58
N PHE A 150 0.17 0.72 7.99
CA PHE A 150 0.66 1.92 8.70
C PHE A 150 -0.42 2.95 9.09
N PHE A 151 -1.51 3.04 8.34
CA PHE A 151 -2.59 3.99 8.61
C PHE A 151 -3.95 3.29 8.68
N GLU A 152 -4.71 3.63 9.73
CA GLU A 152 -6.08 3.16 9.91
C GLU A 152 -7.04 3.82 8.90
N PRO A 153 -8.09 3.10 8.46
CA PRO A 153 -9.15 3.72 7.70
C PRO A 153 -10.08 4.55 8.59
N ASN A 154 -10.70 5.57 8.01
CA ASN A 154 -11.62 6.45 8.74
C ASN A 154 -13.09 5.98 8.63
N ARG A 155 -13.45 5.29 7.54
CA ARG A 155 -14.85 4.91 7.28
C ARG A 155 -15.23 3.72 8.16
N ALA A 156 -16.35 3.80 8.88
CA ALA A 156 -16.82 2.74 9.78
C ALA A 156 -16.89 1.36 9.13
N GLN A 157 -17.30 1.29 7.85
CA GLN A 157 -17.32 0.03 7.11
C GLN A 157 -15.91 -0.55 6.88
N ALA A 158 -14.95 0.29 6.50
CA ALA A 158 -13.57 -0.13 6.32
C ALA A 158 -12.95 -0.58 7.65
N ILE A 159 -13.23 0.12 8.76
CA ILE A 159 -12.79 -0.27 10.11
C ILE A 159 -13.29 -1.69 10.45
N ARG A 160 -14.58 -1.99 10.20
CA ARG A 160 -15.13 -3.34 10.44
C ARG A 160 -14.46 -4.41 9.58
N ILE A 161 -14.12 -4.09 8.33
CA ILE A 161 -13.41 -5.03 7.45
C ILE A 161 -11.99 -5.29 7.97
N GLN A 162 -11.25 -4.26 8.37
CA GLN A 162 -9.90 -4.44 8.93
C GLN A 162 -9.94 -5.22 10.24
N ALA A 163 -10.96 -5.03 11.09
CA ALA A 163 -11.15 -5.86 12.28
C ALA A 163 -11.43 -7.34 11.94
N THR A 164 -12.13 -7.59 10.83
CA THR A 164 -12.36 -8.96 10.34
C THR A 164 -11.07 -9.58 9.79
N LEU A 165 -10.29 -8.82 9.02
CA LEU A 165 -8.98 -9.25 8.52
C LEU A 165 -8.01 -9.58 9.66
N LYS A 166 -7.98 -8.74 10.71
CA LYS A 166 -7.16 -9.00 11.90
C LYS A 166 -7.48 -10.36 12.52
N LYS A 167 -8.77 -10.66 12.74
CA LYS A 167 -9.20 -11.97 13.25
C LYS A 167 -8.79 -13.13 12.35
N LEU A 168 -8.95 -12.98 11.03
CA LEU A 168 -8.55 -14.02 10.08
C LEU A 168 -7.07 -14.34 10.15
N TYR A 169 -6.21 -13.33 10.31
CA TYR A 169 -4.78 -13.51 10.52
C TYR A 169 -4.51 -14.26 11.84
N GLU A 170 -5.13 -13.84 12.94
CA GLU A 170 -4.95 -14.46 14.26
C GLU A 170 -5.43 -15.93 14.29
N GLU A 171 -6.56 -16.23 13.65
CA GLU A 171 -7.17 -17.58 13.61
C GLU A 171 -6.26 -18.63 12.96
N ILE A 172 -5.41 -18.24 12.00
CA ILE A 172 -4.46 -19.15 11.35
C ILE A 172 -3.06 -19.14 11.98
N GLY A 173 -2.91 -18.43 13.11
CA GLY A 173 -1.65 -18.23 13.81
C GLY A 173 -0.69 -17.26 13.10
N GLY A 174 -1.24 -16.29 12.36
CA GLY A 174 -0.53 -15.14 11.81
C GLY A 174 -0.60 -13.91 12.73
N GLU A 175 -0.02 -12.80 12.29
CA GLU A 175 0.04 -11.55 13.05
C GLU A 175 -0.51 -10.37 12.21
N TYR A 176 -1.14 -9.40 12.86
CA TYR A 176 -1.70 -8.22 12.21
C TYR A 176 -1.46 -6.97 13.05
N TYR A 177 -0.73 -6.02 12.48
CA TYR A 177 -0.39 -4.74 13.09
C TYR A 177 -0.95 -3.61 12.24
N SER A 178 -1.62 -2.65 12.88
CA SER A 178 -2.14 -1.48 12.18
C SER A 178 -1.99 -0.18 12.98
N GLY A 179 -1.98 0.94 12.26
CA GLY A 179 -1.81 2.26 12.86
C GLY A 179 -0.50 2.36 13.65
N GLU A 180 -0.59 2.79 14.90
CA GLU A 180 0.59 2.95 15.76
C GLU A 180 1.34 1.64 16.00
N ASP A 181 0.61 0.52 16.10
CA ASP A 181 1.21 -0.79 16.32
C ASP A 181 2.08 -1.21 15.12
N ALA A 182 1.70 -0.85 13.90
CA ALA A 182 2.49 -1.10 12.70
C ALA A 182 3.81 -0.33 12.70
N TRP A 183 3.78 0.96 13.07
CA TRP A 183 4.98 1.78 13.19
C TRP A 183 5.92 1.26 14.28
N ASN A 184 5.37 0.96 15.46
CA ASN A 184 6.13 0.41 16.58
C ASN A 184 6.72 -0.95 16.25
N TYR A 185 5.96 -1.82 15.59
CA TYR A 185 6.45 -3.13 15.15
C TYR A 185 7.66 -3.00 14.24
N LEU A 186 7.57 -2.16 13.19
CA LEU A 186 8.69 -1.98 12.25
C LEU A 186 9.93 -1.45 12.98
N LYS A 187 9.75 -0.46 13.87
CA LYS A 187 10.84 0.11 14.68
C LYS A 187 11.48 -0.95 15.57
N HIS A 188 10.69 -1.74 16.29
CA HIS A 188 11.21 -2.80 17.15
C HIS A 188 11.91 -3.90 16.35
N ALA A 189 11.37 -4.28 15.19
CA ALA A 189 11.93 -5.33 14.35
C ALA A 189 13.23 -4.90 13.66
N THR A 190 13.36 -3.64 13.26
CA THR A 190 14.46 -3.18 12.39
C THR A 190 15.44 -2.21 13.06
N GLY A 191 15.06 -1.63 14.20
CA GLY A 191 15.77 -0.54 14.85
C GLY A 191 15.64 0.82 14.14
N ILE A 192 14.80 0.93 13.11
CA ILE A 192 14.67 2.14 12.28
C ILE A 192 13.29 2.79 12.53
N ASP A 193 13.28 4.06 12.90
CA ASP A 193 12.06 4.83 13.14
C ASP A 193 11.64 5.62 11.89
N LEU A 194 10.95 4.95 10.96
CA LEU A 194 10.43 5.60 9.76
C LEU A 194 9.40 6.70 10.07
N LYS A 195 8.62 6.55 11.15
CA LYS A 195 7.59 7.54 11.50
C LYS A 195 8.25 8.85 11.91
N GLU A 196 9.29 8.78 12.73
CA GLU A 196 10.07 9.93 13.13
C GLU A 196 10.80 10.56 11.94
N MET A 197 11.38 9.75 11.04
CA MET A 197 11.97 10.25 9.80
C MET A 197 10.96 11.09 9.00
N PHE A 198 9.72 10.64 8.81
CA PHE A 198 8.70 11.44 8.14
C PHE A 198 8.33 12.72 8.88
N ASN A 199 8.32 12.72 10.21
CA ASN A 199 8.04 13.92 11.00
C ASN A 199 9.15 14.97 10.84
N LYS A 200 10.41 14.57 10.71
CA LYS A 200 11.53 15.50 10.43
C LYS A 200 11.47 16.13 9.04
N ILE A 201 10.79 15.48 8.08
CA ILE A 201 10.61 15.99 6.71
C ILE A 201 9.44 16.98 6.64
N LYS A 202 8.60 17.06 7.68
CA LYS A 202 7.50 18.03 7.75
C LYS A 202 8.03 19.42 8.11
N GLU A 203 8.84 20.00 7.23
CA GLU A 203 9.26 21.41 7.22
C GLU A 203 9.85 21.76 5.85
#